data_AF-A0A514LC22-F1
#
_entry.id   AF-A0A514LC22-F1
#
_cell.length_a   1.000
_cell.length_b   1.000
_cell.length_c   1.000
_cell.angle_alpha   90.00
_cell.angle_beta   90.00
_cell.angle_gamma   90.00
#
_symmetry.space_group_name_H-M   'P 1'
#
loop_
_entity.id
_entity.type
_entity.pdbx_description
1 polymer ?
#
loop_
_entity_poly.entity_id
_entity_poly.type
_entity_poly.pdbx_seq_one_letter_code
_entity_poly.pdbx_strand_id
1 'polypeptide(L)'
;MQKMLWILLSVTFIGISTNLVYSQEMGLATFQETAQVIIDRSISQNVTASVTLQSTSIQEIRIPAELEQKLREDEMVKAVIVTNQEQCVLGVFNESCIMINVVRDPSAKGIIEIQDAAKEVAMPYIDEINQVFDTEAELHSVFVHSDDASNEAFETSGVISGKGMISVVYTMPPEDTNAMYEKTSAILIPKIIRDSGGFYEIAKNLSFEDNAKMTFSIIPLDSKSLLQLKLSVDYPNEASTISEVSPLDLLKVDTISRSDYFSSGFYPLNSIIQVVILSPEDEIISNIRGNIVPTQTVNNEQIPTDVSKQGWVFDPQEGQRIQGKYIFGEETSVNKDKLKFSLGDVPPTQQESSDESLVVVIIISIVAIAAALFYLKGYRK
;
A
#
# COMPACT_ATOMS: atom_id res chain seq x y z
N MET A 1 -21.47 56.72 54.11
CA MET A 1 -21.77 56.17 52.76
C MET A 1 -20.90 54.94 52.53
N GLN A 2 -21.27 53.85 53.17
CA GLN A 2 -20.39 52.70 53.43
C GLN A 2 -21.23 51.41 53.45
N LYS A 3 -22.06 51.24 52.42
CA LYS A 3 -22.82 50.01 52.13
C LYS A 3 -22.99 49.72 50.63
N MET A 4 -22.27 50.45 49.77
CA MET A 4 -22.40 50.33 48.31
C MET A 4 -21.05 50.05 47.64
N LEU A 5 -20.19 49.26 48.29
CA LEU A 5 -18.89 48.84 47.76
C LEU A 5 -18.59 47.36 48.06
N TRP A 6 -19.63 46.53 48.13
CA TRP A 6 -19.52 45.08 48.44
C TRP A 6 -20.27 44.18 47.44
N ILE A 7 -20.67 44.72 46.27
CA ILE A 7 -21.35 43.95 45.21
C ILE A 7 -20.47 43.80 43.94
N LEU A 8 -19.25 44.36 43.94
CA LEU A 8 -18.30 44.23 42.84
C LEU A 8 -17.17 43.21 43.12
N LEU A 9 -17.39 42.31 44.09
CA LEU A 9 -16.42 41.28 44.49
C LEU A 9 -17.04 39.86 44.49
N SER A 10 -17.93 39.58 43.54
CA SER A 10 -18.56 38.26 43.39
C SER A 10 -18.72 37.85 41.93
N VAL A 11 -17.71 38.12 41.09
CA VAL A 11 -17.57 37.50 39.76
C VAL A 11 -16.09 37.18 39.53
N THR A 12 -15.58 36.18 40.24
CA THR A 12 -14.31 35.52 39.89
C THR A 12 -14.43 34.05 40.25
N PHE A 13 -13.98 33.21 39.31
CA PHE A 13 -13.90 31.75 39.38
C PHE A 13 -15.19 30.94 39.21
N ILE A 14 -15.82 31.07 38.05
CA ILE A 14 -16.10 29.84 37.28
C ILE A 14 -14.90 29.68 36.36
N GLY A 15 -13.92 28.89 36.83
CA GLY A 15 -12.89 28.38 35.95
C GLY A 15 -13.59 27.51 34.93
N ILE A 16 -13.85 28.06 33.75
CA ILE A 16 -14.18 27.27 32.58
C ILE A 16 -12.92 26.45 32.35
N SER A 17 -12.92 25.19 32.80
CA SER A 17 -12.11 24.16 32.19
C SER A 17 -12.66 24.01 30.77
N THR A 18 -12.32 24.96 29.90
CA THR A 18 -12.28 24.66 28.48
C THR A 18 -11.25 23.54 28.42
N ASN A 19 -11.74 22.31 28.23
CA ASN A 19 -10.98 21.33 27.47
C ASN A 19 -10.62 22.07 26.18
N LEU A 20 -9.49 22.76 26.18
CA LEU A 20 -8.73 22.97 24.97
C LEU A 20 -8.44 21.54 24.55
N VAL A 21 -9.32 21.02 23.69
CA VAL A 21 -8.98 19.93 22.79
C VAL A 21 -7.76 20.47 22.09
N TYR A 22 -6.60 20.13 22.64
CA TYR A 22 -5.32 20.40 22.01
C TYR A 22 -5.47 19.61 20.71
N SER A 23 -5.66 20.29 19.59
CA SER A 23 -5.52 19.67 18.28
C SER A 23 -4.10 19.14 18.29
N GLN A 24 -3.96 17.83 18.54
CA GLN A 24 -2.66 17.19 18.58
C GLN A 24 -2.04 17.42 17.20
N GLU A 25 -0.88 18.06 17.16
CA GLU A 25 -0.23 18.31 15.87
C GLU A 25 0.00 16.97 15.17
N MET A 26 -0.43 16.88 13.91
CA MET A 26 -0.28 15.68 13.11
C MET A 26 1.20 15.35 12.97
N GLY A 27 1.58 14.16 13.44
CA GLY A 27 2.91 13.61 13.28
C GLY A 27 3.13 13.05 11.88
N LEU A 28 4.39 13.08 11.44
CA LEU A 28 4.84 12.38 10.24
C LEU A 28 5.69 11.19 10.65
N ALA A 29 5.29 10.00 10.24
CA ALA A 29 6.10 8.79 10.38
C ALA A 29 6.46 8.24 8.99
N THR A 30 7.66 7.64 8.91
CA THR A 30 8.15 6.97 7.71
C THR A 30 7.50 5.59 7.54
N PHE A 31 7.18 4.91 8.63
CA PHE A 31 6.44 3.65 8.62
C PHE A 31 4.97 3.89 8.29
N GLN A 32 4.42 3.06 7.40
CA GLN A 32 3.02 3.06 7.02
C GLN A 32 2.52 1.62 6.95
N GLU A 33 1.26 1.46 7.35
CA GLU A 33 0.51 0.21 7.24
C GLU A 33 -0.75 0.44 6.41
N THR A 34 -0.99 -0.44 5.44
CA THR A 34 -2.14 -0.33 4.54
C THR A 34 -2.77 -1.68 4.34
N ALA A 35 -4.09 -1.74 4.49
CA ALA A 35 -4.91 -2.89 4.12
C ALA A 35 -5.67 -2.50 2.86
N GLN A 36 -5.57 -3.30 1.80
CA GLN A 36 -6.13 -2.98 0.51
C GLN A 36 -6.99 -4.12 0.01
N VAL A 37 -8.15 -3.79 -0.55
CA VAL A 37 -8.99 -4.71 -1.30
C VAL A 37 -9.12 -4.16 -2.71
N ILE A 38 -8.74 -4.95 -3.71
CA ILE A 38 -8.97 -4.67 -5.12
C ILE A 38 -10.09 -5.59 -5.59
N ILE A 39 -11.16 -5.01 -6.11
CA ILE A 39 -12.27 -5.73 -6.75
C ILE A 39 -12.16 -5.43 -8.24
N ASP A 40 -11.62 -6.37 -9.00
CA ASP A 40 -11.43 -6.22 -10.44
C ASP A 40 -12.49 -7.01 -11.21
N ARG A 41 -13.53 -6.31 -11.65
CA ARG A 41 -14.60 -6.84 -12.50
C ARG A 41 -14.35 -6.63 -13.98
N SER A 42 -13.23 -6.00 -14.38
CA SER A 42 -12.99 -5.64 -15.77
C SER A 42 -12.02 -6.59 -16.45
N ILE A 43 -10.90 -6.93 -15.79
CA ILE A 43 -9.81 -7.71 -16.40
C ILE A 43 -9.76 -9.11 -15.82
N SER A 44 -9.43 -9.23 -14.53
CA SER A 44 -9.15 -10.54 -13.91
C SER A 44 -10.38 -11.25 -13.37
N GLN A 45 -11.49 -10.54 -13.10
CA GLN A 45 -12.64 -11.04 -12.33
C GLN A 45 -12.31 -11.44 -10.88
N ASN A 46 -11.12 -11.09 -10.39
CA ASN A 46 -10.62 -11.50 -9.09
C ASN A 46 -10.82 -10.40 -8.04
N VAL A 47 -10.80 -10.84 -6.79
CA VAL A 47 -10.68 -9.94 -5.64
C VAL A 47 -9.35 -10.21 -4.98
N THR A 48 -8.55 -9.18 -4.79
CA THR A 48 -7.27 -9.30 -4.08
C THR A 48 -7.36 -8.55 -2.77
N ALA A 49 -7.21 -9.25 -1.66
CA ALA A 49 -7.07 -8.63 -0.35
C ALA A 49 -5.59 -8.66 0.03
N SER A 50 -5.06 -7.54 0.51
CA SER A 50 -3.66 -7.44 0.88
C SER A 50 -3.41 -6.55 2.08
N VAL A 51 -2.29 -6.79 2.74
CA VAL A 51 -1.73 -5.92 3.76
C VAL A 51 -0.29 -5.61 3.41
N THR A 52 0.07 -4.33 3.44
CA THR A 52 1.42 -3.85 3.17
C THR A 52 1.93 -3.07 4.38
N LEU A 53 3.11 -3.47 4.87
CA LEU A 53 3.92 -2.70 5.80
C LEU A 53 5.06 -2.09 5.02
N GLN A 54 5.25 -0.78 5.10
CA GLN A 54 6.28 -0.11 4.33
C GLN A 54 6.97 1.00 5.09
N SER A 55 8.23 1.28 4.73
CA SER A 55 8.99 2.40 5.28
C SER A 55 10.07 2.87 4.33
N THR A 56 10.60 4.05 4.60
CA THR A 56 11.86 4.55 4.02
C THR A 56 13.02 4.59 5.02
N SER A 57 12.83 3.98 6.19
CA SER A 57 13.81 3.89 7.26
C SER A 57 14.27 2.45 7.45
N ILE A 58 15.58 2.23 7.31
CA ILE A 58 16.21 0.93 7.58
C ILE A 58 16.17 0.53 9.07
N GLN A 59 15.73 1.42 9.97
CA GLN A 59 15.52 1.10 11.38
C GLN A 59 14.15 0.45 11.63
N GLU A 60 13.17 0.78 10.79
CA GLU A 60 11.79 0.27 10.85
C GLU A 60 11.62 -1.00 10.00
N ILE A 61 12.38 -1.12 8.91
CA ILE A 61 12.53 -2.35 8.12
C ILE A 61 14.02 -2.59 7.89
N ARG A 62 14.59 -3.57 8.60
CA ARG A 62 16.03 -3.77 8.77
C ARG A 62 16.68 -4.47 7.60
N ILE A 63 17.20 -3.66 6.67
CA ILE A 63 18.13 -4.07 5.63
C ILE A 63 19.53 -3.51 5.97
N PRO A 64 20.63 -4.24 5.69
CA PRO A 64 21.98 -3.69 5.87
C PRO A 64 22.16 -2.37 5.11
N ALA A 65 22.74 -1.37 5.78
CA ALA A 65 22.94 -0.05 5.19
C ALA A 65 23.84 -0.09 3.95
N GLU A 66 24.81 -1.00 3.93
CA GLU A 66 25.72 -1.21 2.80
C GLU A 66 24.97 -1.74 1.57
N LEU A 67 24.12 -2.76 1.72
CA LEU A 67 23.26 -3.26 0.65
C LEU A 67 22.32 -2.16 0.13
N GLU A 68 21.62 -1.47 1.04
CA GLU A 68 20.69 -0.39 0.67
C GLU A 68 21.41 0.69 -0.14
N GLN A 69 22.59 1.12 0.31
CA GLN A 69 23.37 2.15 -0.35
C GLN A 69 23.83 1.70 -1.74
N LYS A 70 24.37 0.48 -1.88
CA LYS A 70 24.81 -0.06 -3.17
C LYS A 70 23.67 -0.12 -4.18
N LEU A 71 22.52 -0.65 -3.79
CA LEU A 71 21.34 -0.72 -4.65
C LEU A 71 20.81 0.67 -5.02
N ARG A 72 20.91 1.64 -4.10
CA ARG A 72 20.45 3.00 -4.32
C ARG A 72 21.37 3.83 -5.22
N GLU A 73 22.68 3.60 -5.14
CA GLU A 73 23.68 4.31 -5.94
C GLU A 73 23.84 3.74 -7.35
N ASP A 74 23.35 2.51 -7.59
CA ASP A 74 23.29 1.92 -8.92
C ASP A 74 22.03 2.39 -9.68
N GLU A 75 22.22 3.36 -10.57
CA GLU A 75 21.13 3.92 -11.38
C GLU A 75 20.45 2.90 -12.30
N MET A 76 21.13 1.78 -12.61
CA MET A 76 20.58 0.72 -13.45
C MET A 76 19.59 -0.16 -12.68
N VAL A 77 19.73 -0.29 -11.36
CA VAL A 77 18.81 -1.08 -10.52
C VAL A 77 17.57 -0.24 -10.19
N LYS A 78 16.37 -0.82 -10.39
CA LYS A 78 15.09 -0.17 -10.09
C LYS A 78 14.27 -0.85 -9.02
N ALA A 79 14.45 -2.14 -8.84
CA ALA A 79 13.89 -2.84 -7.70
C ALA A 79 14.63 -4.16 -7.42
N VAL A 80 14.62 -4.57 -6.16
CA VAL A 80 14.83 -5.96 -5.76
C VAL A 80 13.50 -6.46 -5.21
N ILE A 81 13.05 -7.63 -5.67
CA ILE A 81 11.79 -8.24 -5.28
C ILE A 81 12.07 -9.67 -4.83
N VAL A 82 11.60 -10.03 -3.63
CA VAL A 82 11.66 -11.40 -3.08
C VAL A 82 10.23 -11.87 -2.89
N THR A 83 9.85 -13.02 -3.45
CA THR A 83 8.46 -13.48 -3.45
C THR A 83 8.32 -14.99 -3.59
N ASN A 84 7.25 -15.56 -3.06
CA ASN A 84 6.86 -16.95 -3.33
C ASN A 84 5.66 -17.08 -4.28
N GLN A 85 5.37 -16.03 -5.04
CA GLN A 85 4.36 -16.10 -6.09
C GLN A 85 4.67 -17.22 -7.09
N GLU A 86 3.69 -18.12 -7.30
CA GLU A 86 3.83 -19.36 -8.10
C GLU A 86 4.50 -19.16 -9.46
N GLN A 87 4.22 -18.02 -10.11
CA GLN A 87 4.81 -17.63 -11.38
C GLN A 87 5.28 -16.18 -11.30
N CYS A 88 6.54 -15.98 -10.90
CA CYS A 88 7.15 -14.65 -10.86
C CYS A 88 7.51 -14.12 -12.25
N VAL A 89 7.93 -14.98 -13.18
CA VAL A 89 8.02 -14.68 -14.60
C VAL A 89 7.54 -15.87 -15.41
N LEU A 90 7.21 -15.66 -16.68
CA LEU A 90 6.88 -16.76 -17.58
C LEU A 90 8.00 -17.80 -17.61
N GLY A 91 7.66 -19.04 -17.30
CA GLY A 91 8.59 -20.17 -17.31
C GLY A 91 9.11 -20.59 -15.94
N VAL A 92 8.88 -19.80 -14.88
CA VAL A 92 9.12 -20.21 -13.49
C VAL A 92 7.85 -20.83 -12.92
N PHE A 93 7.97 -22.01 -12.33
CA PHE A 93 6.84 -22.76 -11.76
C PHE A 93 7.26 -23.44 -10.47
N ASN A 94 6.40 -23.41 -9.45
CA ASN A 94 6.64 -24.07 -8.16
C ASN A 94 7.99 -23.69 -7.51
N GLU A 95 8.42 -22.44 -7.70
CA GLU A 95 9.64 -21.91 -7.10
C GLU A 95 9.35 -20.53 -6.50
N SER A 96 10.09 -20.19 -5.46
CA SER A 96 10.14 -18.81 -4.98
C SER A 96 11.25 -18.06 -5.71
N CYS A 97 11.13 -16.74 -5.83
CA CYS A 97 11.98 -15.93 -6.69
C CYS A 97 12.61 -14.76 -5.96
N ILE A 98 13.82 -14.44 -6.38
CA ILE A 98 14.45 -13.14 -6.21
C ILE A 98 14.60 -12.52 -7.60
N MET A 99 14.05 -11.34 -7.81
CA MET A 99 14.20 -10.59 -9.06
C MET A 99 14.96 -9.30 -8.79
N ILE A 100 15.99 -9.06 -9.58
CA ILE A 100 16.68 -7.79 -9.64
C ILE A 100 16.26 -7.13 -10.95
N ASN A 101 15.43 -6.10 -10.84
CA ASN A 101 14.87 -5.40 -11.99
C ASN A 101 15.79 -4.26 -12.38
N VAL A 102 16.28 -4.32 -13.62
CA VAL A 102 17.26 -3.39 -14.16
C VAL A 102 16.74 -2.69 -15.41
N VAL A 103 17.18 -1.44 -15.60
CA VAL A 103 16.92 -0.69 -16.82
C VAL A 103 17.69 -1.33 -17.97
N ARG A 104 17.08 -1.33 -19.15
CA ARG A 104 17.77 -1.75 -20.37
C ARG A 104 18.92 -0.80 -20.70
N ASP A 105 20.11 -1.36 -20.86
CA ASP A 105 21.26 -0.64 -21.43
C ASP A 105 20.95 -0.25 -22.89
N PRO A 106 20.97 1.06 -23.25
CA PRO A 106 20.68 1.52 -24.60
C PRO A 106 21.78 1.15 -25.62
N SER A 107 22.99 0.82 -25.15
CA SER A 107 24.12 0.42 -25.99
C SER A 107 24.05 -1.05 -26.44
N ALA A 108 23.40 -1.90 -25.65
CA ALA A 108 23.23 -3.33 -25.92
C ALA A 108 22.23 -3.58 -27.07
N LYS A 109 22.64 -4.33 -28.08
CA LYS A 109 21.86 -4.58 -29.30
C LYS A 109 21.53 -6.07 -29.45
N GLY A 110 20.26 -6.35 -29.67
CA GLY A 110 19.78 -7.73 -29.76
C GLY A 110 19.61 -8.40 -28.39
N ILE A 111 18.82 -9.46 -28.35
CA ILE A 111 18.30 -10.01 -27.09
C ILE A 111 19.39 -10.57 -26.16
N ILE A 112 20.43 -11.19 -26.72
CA ILE A 112 21.52 -11.81 -25.94
C ILE A 112 22.36 -10.73 -25.24
N GLU A 113 22.81 -9.71 -25.97
CA GLU A 113 23.61 -8.61 -25.38
C GLU A 113 22.83 -7.88 -24.29
N ILE A 114 21.52 -7.70 -24.47
CA ILE A 114 20.63 -7.08 -23.48
C ILE A 114 20.57 -7.92 -22.20
N GLN A 115 20.44 -9.24 -22.34
CA GLN A 115 20.37 -10.17 -21.20
C GLN A 115 21.71 -10.25 -20.47
N ASP A 116 22.82 -10.30 -21.20
CA ASP A 116 24.16 -10.34 -20.62
C ASP A 116 24.49 -9.05 -19.86
N ALA A 117 24.19 -7.88 -20.44
CA ALA A 117 24.38 -6.59 -19.78
C ALA A 117 23.55 -6.47 -18.49
N ALA A 118 22.28 -6.89 -18.52
CA ALA A 118 21.43 -6.91 -17.33
C ALA A 118 21.98 -7.84 -16.24
N LYS A 119 22.46 -9.02 -16.63
CA LYS A 119 23.07 -9.99 -15.73
C LYS A 119 24.33 -9.42 -15.06
N GLU A 120 25.20 -8.74 -15.81
CA GLU A 120 26.40 -8.08 -15.27
C GLU A 120 26.07 -7.04 -14.19
N VAL A 121 24.97 -6.28 -14.36
CA VAL A 121 24.49 -5.33 -13.35
C VAL A 121 23.98 -6.05 -12.10
N ALA A 122 23.24 -7.15 -12.24
CA ALA A 122 22.56 -7.79 -11.12
C ALA A 122 23.45 -8.73 -10.29
N MET A 123 24.41 -9.40 -10.92
CA MET A 123 25.28 -10.42 -10.29
C MET A 123 26.01 -9.94 -9.02
N PRO A 124 26.50 -8.70 -8.90
CA PRO A 124 27.20 -8.25 -7.69
C PRO A 124 26.35 -8.23 -6.42
N TYR A 125 25.01 -8.26 -6.54
CA TYR A 125 24.11 -8.08 -5.40
C TYR A 125 23.54 -9.38 -4.84
N ILE A 126 23.48 -10.46 -5.65
CA ILE A 126 22.72 -11.67 -5.27
C ILE A 126 23.26 -12.34 -4.00
N ASP A 127 24.57 -12.41 -3.81
CA ASP A 127 25.16 -13.06 -2.63
C ASP A 127 24.76 -12.33 -1.32
N GLU A 128 24.80 -11.00 -1.35
CA GLU A 128 24.42 -10.18 -0.20
C GLU A 128 22.90 -10.22 0.04
N ILE A 129 22.09 -10.25 -1.03
CA ILE A 129 20.65 -10.44 -0.92
C ILE A 129 20.35 -11.82 -0.30
N ASN A 130 20.95 -12.89 -0.82
CA ASN A 130 20.81 -14.25 -0.26
C ASN A 130 21.17 -14.29 1.23
N GLN A 131 22.24 -13.60 1.63
CA GLN A 131 22.61 -13.48 3.04
C GLN A 131 21.56 -12.76 3.89
N VAL A 132 20.96 -11.68 3.36
CA VAL A 132 19.94 -10.90 4.09
C VAL A 132 18.65 -11.70 4.29
N PHE A 133 18.20 -12.42 3.28
CA PHE A 133 16.95 -13.18 3.33
C PHE A 133 17.15 -14.62 3.84
N ASP A 134 18.40 -15.02 4.12
CA ASP A 134 18.76 -16.39 4.50
C ASP A 134 18.30 -17.41 3.43
N THR A 135 18.66 -17.15 2.17
CA THR A 135 18.27 -17.93 0.99
C THR A 135 19.49 -18.40 0.21
N GLU A 136 19.29 -19.37 -0.69
CA GLU A 136 20.32 -19.89 -1.60
C GLU A 136 19.82 -19.80 -3.05
N ALA A 137 19.23 -18.67 -3.44
CA ALA A 137 18.64 -18.52 -4.76
C ALA A 137 19.72 -18.52 -5.85
N GLU A 138 19.49 -19.29 -6.91
CA GLU A 138 20.40 -19.45 -8.05
C GLU A 138 19.82 -18.84 -9.31
N LEU A 139 20.68 -18.41 -10.24
CA LEU A 139 20.24 -17.77 -11.47
C LEU A 139 19.40 -18.74 -12.31
N HIS A 140 18.14 -18.39 -12.54
CA HIS A 140 17.23 -19.14 -13.41
C HIS A 140 17.22 -18.56 -14.84
N SER A 141 16.95 -17.27 -14.96
CA SER A 141 16.73 -16.64 -16.27
C SER A 141 16.92 -15.13 -16.26
N VAL A 142 17.10 -14.53 -17.44
CA VAL A 142 17.00 -13.08 -17.63
C VAL A 142 15.79 -12.79 -18.50
N PHE A 143 14.74 -12.24 -17.90
CA PHE A 143 13.46 -12.00 -18.55
C PHE A 143 13.34 -10.54 -19.02
N VAL A 144 12.98 -10.34 -20.29
CA VAL A 144 12.78 -9.01 -20.86
C VAL A 144 11.28 -8.73 -20.95
N HIS A 145 10.80 -7.73 -20.21
CA HIS A 145 9.40 -7.37 -20.18
C HIS A 145 9.00 -6.66 -21.48
N SER A 146 8.23 -7.35 -22.34
CA SER A 146 7.74 -6.83 -23.62
C SER A 146 6.45 -6.02 -23.50
N ASP A 147 5.74 -6.19 -22.40
CA ASP A 147 4.48 -5.56 -22.03
C ASP A 147 4.43 -5.31 -20.52
N ASP A 148 3.31 -4.82 -20.03
CA ASP A 148 3.08 -4.46 -18.64
C ASP A 148 2.47 -5.61 -17.81
N ALA A 149 2.36 -6.83 -18.35
CA ALA A 149 1.69 -7.95 -17.69
C ALA A 149 2.31 -8.32 -16.33
N SER A 150 3.63 -8.14 -16.19
CA SER A 150 4.33 -8.35 -14.92
C SER A 150 3.96 -7.33 -13.84
N ASN A 151 3.49 -6.13 -14.22
CA ASN A 151 3.01 -5.14 -13.25
C ASN A 151 1.70 -5.57 -12.60
N GLU A 152 0.82 -6.19 -13.38
CA GLU A 152 -0.44 -6.75 -12.88
C GLU A 152 -0.14 -7.90 -11.93
N ALA A 153 0.83 -8.75 -12.28
CA ALA A 153 1.21 -9.91 -11.48
C ALA A 153 1.80 -9.55 -10.10
N PHE A 154 2.55 -8.47 -9.98
CA PHE A 154 3.18 -8.05 -8.72
C PHE A 154 2.48 -6.88 -8.03
N GLU A 155 1.41 -6.36 -8.66
CA GLU A 155 0.74 -5.11 -8.29
C GLU A 155 1.73 -3.95 -8.05
N THR A 156 2.84 -3.99 -8.77
CA THR A 156 3.90 -2.99 -8.76
C THR A 156 3.62 -1.93 -9.82
N SER A 157 4.15 -0.72 -9.64
CA SER A 157 4.00 0.32 -10.66
C SER A 157 4.74 -0.12 -11.93
N GLY A 158 4.22 0.25 -13.11
CA GLY A 158 4.88 -0.04 -14.39
C GLY A 158 6.30 0.49 -14.54
N VAL A 159 6.75 1.30 -13.59
CA VAL A 159 8.09 1.85 -13.49
C VAL A 159 9.12 0.81 -13.03
N ILE A 160 8.73 -0.24 -12.31
CA ILE A 160 9.68 -1.20 -11.73
C ILE A 160 9.65 -2.61 -12.36
N SER A 161 8.61 -2.95 -13.11
CA SER A 161 8.48 -4.25 -13.80
C SER A 161 7.76 -4.16 -15.16
N GLY A 162 7.60 -2.94 -15.69
CA GLY A 162 6.85 -2.71 -16.91
C GLY A 162 7.68 -2.81 -18.18
N LYS A 163 7.03 -2.49 -19.30
CA LYS A 163 7.62 -2.62 -20.64
C LYS A 163 8.99 -1.96 -20.75
N GLY A 164 9.98 -2.75 -21.17
CA GLY A 164 11.37 -2.31 -21.36
C GLY A 164 12.28 -2.51 -20.15
N MET A 165 11.73 -2.95 -19.01
CA MET A 165 12.52 -3.45 -17.88
C MET A 165 13.04 -4.86 -18.15
N ILE A 166 14.13 -5.21 -17.48
CA ILE A 166 14.73 -6.54 -17.53
C ILE A 166 14.79 -7.08 -16.11
N SER A 167 14.23 -8.25 -15.86
CA SER A 167 14.37 -8.95 -14.58
C SER A 167 15.44 -10.01 -14.69
N VAL A 168 16.49 -9.88 -13.90
CA VAL A 168 17.41 -11.00 -13.64
C VAL A 168 16.78 -11.81 -12.51
N VAL A 169 16.34 -13.03 -12.85
CA VAL A 169 15.53 -13.88 -11.99
C VAL A 169 16.38 -15.00 -11.43
N TYR A 170 16.39 -15.08 -10.12
CA TYR A 170 16.97 -16.16 -9.34
C TYR A 170 15.83 -16.93 -8.69
N THR A 171 15.95 -18.24 -8.62
CA THR A 171 14.93 -19.11 -8.02
C THR A 171 15.50 -19.90 -6.86
N MET A 172 14.61 -20.24 -5.93
CA MET A 172 14.89 -21.04 -4.76
C MET A 172 13.73 -22.00 -4.51
N PRO A 173 13.94 -23.07 -3.72
CA PRO A 173 12.89 -24.01 -3.38
C PRO A 173 11.63 -23.29 -2.88
N PRO A 174 10.43 -23.77 -3.25
CA PRO A 174 9.18 -23.15 -2.82
C PRO A 174 9.08 -23.18 -1.29
N GLU A 175 8.59 -22.08 -0.72
CA GLU A 175 8.32 -21.95 0.71
C GLU A 175 6.84 -21.60 0.93
N ASP A 176 6.21 -22.28 1.90
CA ASP A 176 4.84 -21.97 2.31
C ASP A 176 4.74 -20.50 2.72
N THR A 177 3.68 -19.81 2.29
CA THR A 177 3.55 -18.36 2.45
C THR A 177 3.63 -17.91 3.91
N ASN A 178 3.03 -18.66 4.83
CA ASN A 178 3.11 -18.39 6.25
C ASN A 178 4.53 -18.53 6.79
N ALA A 179 5.25 -19.59 6.41
CA ALA A 179 6.63 -19.81 6.82
C ALA A 179 7.54 -18.68 6.30
N MET A 180 7.42 -18.35 5.01
CA MET A 180 8.21 -17.31 4.37
C MET A 180 7.92 -15.92 4.97
N TYR A 181 6.64 -15.60 5.21
CA TYR A 181 6.22 -14.34 5.84
C TYR A 181 6.74 -14.22 7.28
N GLU A 182 6.61 -15.27 8.10
CA GLU A 182 7.13 -15.27 9.46
C GLU A 182 8.65 -15.16 9.49
N LYS A 183 9.38 -15.91 8.65
CA LYS A 183 10.84 -15.86 8.55
C LYS A 183 11.30 -14.46 8.13
N THR A 184 10.79 -13.95 7.01
CA THR A 184 11.20 -12.65 6.45
C THR A 184 10.84 -11.51 7.40
N SER A 185 9.64 -11.52 7.99
CA SER A 185 9.26 -10.49 8.95
C SER A 185 10.06 -10.57 10.26
N ALA A 186 10.45 -11.76 10.71
CA ALA A 186 11.30 -11.92 11.90
C ALA A 186 12.70 -11.35 11.69
N ILE A 187 13.25 -11.49 10.49
CA ILE A 187 14.55 -10.93 10.08
C ILE A 187 14.46 -9.41 9.96
N LEU A 188 13.48 -8.91 9.20
CA LEU A 188 13.44 -7.52 8.76
C LEU A 188 12.67 -6.59 9.70
N ILE A 189 11.58 -7.05 10.30
CA ILE A 189 10.68 -6.18 11.06
C ILE A 189 11.03 -6.22 12.57
N PRO A 190 11.37 -5.08 13.19
CA PRO A 190 11.64 -5.00 14.62
C PRO A 190 10.47 -5.54 15.46
N LYS A 191 10.80 -6.19 16.58
CA LYS A 191 9.82 -6.72 17.53
C LYS A 191 8.81 -5.67 18.00
N ILE A 192 9.22 -4.41 18.16
CA ILE A 192 8.30 -3.32 18.56
C ILE A 192 7.17 -3.10 17.54
N ILE A 193 7.39 -3.33 16.24
CA ILE A 193 6.34 -3.25 15.22
C ILE A 193 5.54 -4.56 15.20
N ARG A 194 6.21 -5.72 15.22
CA ARG A 194 5.55 -7.04 15.16
C ARG A 194 4.62 -7.31 16.36
N ASP A 195 5.01 -6.88 17.55
CA ASP A 195 4.24 -7.09 18.78
C ASP A 195 3.12 -6.03 18.96
N SER A 196 3.07 -5.02 18.09
CA SER A 196 2.08 -3.93 18.17
C SER A 196 0.73 -4.26 17.52
N GLY A 197 0.52 -5.51 17.11
CA GLY A 197 -0.74 -5.99 16.54
C GLY A 197 -1.15 -5.27 15.25
N GLY A 198 -2.44 -5.01 15.10
CA GLY A 198 -2.99 -4.28 13.97
C GLY A 198 -2.75 -4.98 12.62
N PHE A 199 -2.20 -4.25 11.66
CA PHE A 199 -2.05 -4.72 10.27
C PHE A 199 -1.05 -5.88 10.16
N TYR A 200 0.04 -5.86 10.93
CA TYR A 200 1.00 -6.98 10.94
C TYR A 200 0.33 -8.31 11.31
N GLU A 201 -0.53 -8.30 12.34
CA GLU A 201 -1.23 -9.51 12.78
C GLU A 201 -2.25 -9.99 11.74
N ILE A 202 -2.94 -9.06 11.06
CA ILE A 202 -3.86 -9.41 9.96
C ILE A 202 -3.10 -10.06 8.81
N ALA A 203 -1.97 -9.48 8.40
CA ALA A 203 -1.11 -10.08 7.39
C ALA A 203 -0.68 -11.48 7.82
N LYS A 204 -0.11 -11.62 9.03
CA LYS A 204 0.29 -12.93 9.54
C LYS A 204 -0.83 -13.97 9.47
N ASN A 205 -2.06 -13.61 9.85
CA ASN A 205 -3.19 -14.54 9.79
C ASN A 205 -3.63 -14.86 8.35
N LEU A 206 -3.63 -13.87 7.45
CA LEU A 206 -3.91 -14.07 6.03
C LEU A 206 -2.88 -14.98 5.34
N SER A 207 -1.66 -15.09 5.88
CA SER A 207 -0.60 -15.90 5.25
C SER A 207 -0.89 -17.42 5.27
N PHE A 208 -1.90 -17.84 6.05
CA PHE A 208 -2.38 -19.22 6.11
C PHE A 208 -3.49 -19.52 5.08
N GLU A 209 -4.00 -18.51 4.36
CA GLU A 209 -5.02 -18.73 3.34
C GLU A 209 -4.41 -19.39 2.09
N ASP A 210 -5.24 -20.17 1.39
CA ASP A 210 -4.88 -20.67 0.06
C ASP A 210 -4.68 -19.48 -0.90
N ASN A 211 -3.77 -19.62 -1.87
CA ASN A 211 -3.38 -18.55 -2.80
C ASN A 211 -2.79 -17.30 -2.14
N ALA A 212 -2.42 -17.37 -0.85
CA ALA A 212 -1.67 -16.29 -0.22
C ALA A 212 -0.27 -16.19 -0.85
N LYS A 213 0.21 -14.95 -1.04
CA LYS A 213 1.53 -14.64 -1.59
C LYS A 213 2.21 -13.60 -0.73
N MET A 214 3.49 -13.81 -0.47
CA MET A 214 4.35 -12.81 0.16
C MET A 214 5.25 -12.17 -0.88
N THR A 215 5.40 -10.85 -0.78
CA THR A 215 6.33 -10.08 -1.58
C THR A 215 7.05 -9.07 -0.70
N PHE A 216 8.37 -9.11 -0.71
CA PHE A 216 9.21 -8.05 -0.18
C PHE A 216 9.85 -7.27 -1.33
N SER A 217 9.86 -5.94 -1.25
CA SER A 217 10.49 -5.08 -2.25
C SER A 217 11.46 -4.06 -1.64
N ILE A 218 12.56 -3.83 -2.35
CA ILE A 218 13.47 -2.71 -2.16
C ILE A 218 13.41 -1.88 -3.43
N ILE A 219 12.92 -0.65 -3.32
CA ILE A 219 12.78 0.27 -4.45
C ILE A 219 13.66 1.48 -4.19
N PRO A 220 14.85 1.56 -4.82
CA PRO A 220 15.69 2.76 -4.79
C PRO A 220 14.94 4.04 -5.19
N LEU A 221 15.06 5.08 -4.35
CA LEU A 221 14.67 6.45 -4.68
C LEU A 221 15.90 7.36 -4.49
N ASP A 222 15.81 8.63 -4.93
CA ASP A 222 16.93 9.57 -4.99
C ASP A 222 17.80 9.62 -3.72
N SER A 223 17.19 9.63 -2.53
CA SER A 223 17.89 9.81 -1.25
C SER A 223 17.75 8.65 -0.27
N LYS A 224 16.89 7.68 -0.58
CA LYS A 224 16.52 6.57 0.30
C LYS A 224 15.80 5.51 -0.49
N SER A 225 15.79 4.27 -0.02
CA SER A 225 14.96 3.23 -0.60
C SER A 225 13.58 3.18 0.06
N LEU A 226 12.55 2.84 -0.71
CA LEU A 226 11.26 2.39 -0.20
C LEU A 226 11.34 0.87 0.01
N LEU A 227 11.06 0.44 1.24
CA LEU A 227 11.02 -0.95 1.66
C LEU A 227 9.57 -1.34 1.90
N GLN A 228 9.11 -2.45 1.31
CA GLN A 228 7.72 -2.90 1.48
C GLN A 228 7.69 -4.41 1.75
N LEU A 229 7.01 -4.82 2.81
CA LEU A 229 6.59 -6.19 3.05
C LEU A 229 5.09 -6.26 2.80
N LYS A 230 4.70 -6.92 1.73
CA LYS A 230 3.32 -7.13 1.33
C LYS A 230 2.95 -8.60 1.47
N LEU A 231 1.73 -8.83 1.94
CA LEU A 231 1.05 -10.11 1.82
C LEU A 231 -0.28 -9.89 1.10
N SER A 232 -0.58 -10.70 0.10
CA SER A 232 -1.86 -10.71 -0.60
C SER A 232 -2.49 -12.10 -0.63
N VAL A 233 -3.81 -12.14 -0.78
CA VAL A 233 -4.61 -13.33 -1.04
C VAL A 233 -5.51 -13.01 -2.22
N ASP A 234 -5.47 -13.87 -3.24
CA ASP A 234 -6.35 -13.76 -4.39
C ASP A 234 -7.57 -14.67 -4.22
N TYR A 235 -8.75 -14.08 -4.38
CA TYR A 235 -10.04 -14.77 -4.42
C TYR A 235 -10.53 -14.80 -5.88
N PRO A 236 -10.27 -15.90 -6.60
CA PRO A 236 -10.47 -15.95 -8.03
C PRO A 236 -11.96 -15.98 -8.39
N ASN A 237 -12.35 -15.19 -9.40
CA ASN A 237 -13.71 -15.11 -9.93
C ASN A 237 -14.79 -14.62 -8.94
N GLU A 238 -14.42 -14.00 -7.81
CA GLU A 238 -15.40 -13.52 -6.82
C GLU A 238 -15.93 -12.10 -7.11
N ALA A 239 -15.25 -11.30 -7.93
CA ALA A 239 -15.51 -9.85 -8.06
C ALA A 239 -16.93 -9.51 -8.51
N SER A 240 -17.48 -10.31 -9.43
CA SER A 240 -18.83 -10.14 -9.98
C SER A 240 -19.94 -10.40 -8.97
N THR A 241 -19.65 -11.11 -7.87
CA THR A 241 -20.63 -11.47 -6.84
C THR A 241 -20.79 -10.40 -5.74
N ILE A 242 -19.85 -9.45 -5.65
CA ILE A 242 -19.79 -8.47 -4.54
C ILE A 242 -20.66 -7.25 -4.83
N SER A 243 -21.94 -7.25 -4.43
CA SER A 243 -22.79 -6.05 -4.50
C SER A 243 -22.70 -5.17 -3.24
N GLU A 244 -22.38 -5.74 -2.08
CA GLU A 244 -22.04 -5.03 -0.85
C GLU A 244 -20.56 -5.30 -0.54
N VAL A 245 -19.74 -4.25 -0.55
CA VAL A 245 -18.32 -4.34 -0.22
C VAL A 245 -18.17 -4.41 1.30
N SER A 246 -17.51 -5.45 1.80
CA SER A 246 -17.04 -5.52 3.19
C SER A 246 -15.55 -5.87 3.23
N PRO A 247 -14.66 -4.86 3.34
CA PRO A 247 -13.23 -5.09 3.22
C PRO A 247 -12.67 -6.03 4.30
N LEU A 248 -13.24 -6.00 5.51
CA LEU A 248 -12.73 -6.85 6.60
C LEU A 248 -13.17 -8.31 6.48
N ASP A 249 -14.32 -8.60 5.87
CA ASP A 249 -14.72 -9.99 5.59
C ASP A 249 -13.71 -10.63 4.59
N LEU A 250 -13.19 -9.85 3.64
CA LEU A 250 -12.12 -10.27 2.70
C LEU A 250 -10.73 -10.35 3.35
N LEU A 251 -10.50 -9.62 4.45
CA LEU A 251 -9.29 -9.70 5.27
C LEU A 251 -9.43 -10.71 6.43
N LYS A 252 -10.55 -11.47 6.48
CA LYS A 252 -10.87 -12.49 7.48
C LYS A 252 -10.85 -11.98 8.94
N VAL A 253 -11.28 -10.74 9.16
CA VAL A 253 -11.37 -10.14 10.51
C VAL A 253 -12.66 -9.36 10.73
N ASP A 254 -13.09 -9.23 11.99
CA ASP A 254 -14.29 -8.44 12.33
C ASP A 254 -13.97 -6.98 12.69
N THR A 255 -12.73 -6.72 13.11
CA THR A 255 -12.25 -5.42 13.56
C THR A 255 -10.79 -5.29 13.20
N ILE A 256 -10.40 -4.10 12.76
CA ILE A 256 -9.01 -3.73 12.53
C ILE A 256 -8.67 -2.55 13.43
N SER A 257 -7.48 -2.62 14.04
CA SER A 257 -6.92 -1.55 14.85
C SER A 257 -5.65 -1.03 14.21
N ARG A 258 -5.38 0.27 14.40
CA ARG A 258 -4.07 0.85 14.15
C ARG A 258 -3.04 0.11 15.02
N SER A 259 -1.84 -0.07 14.50
CA SER A 259 -0.75 -0.63 15.29
C SER A 259 -0.45 0.26 16.50
N ASP A 260 -0.20 -0.36 17.66
CA ASP A 260 0.27 0.32 18.87
C ASP A 260 1.62 1.03 18.66
N TYR A 261 2.33 0.75 17.56
CA TYR A 261 3.50 1.50 17.12
C TYR A 261 3.21 3.00 16.99
N PHE A 262 1.98 3.37 16.62
CA PHE A 262 1.55 4.76 16.49
C PHE A 262 0.92 5.34 17.77
N SER A 263 0.90 4.60 18.88
CA SER A 263 0.18 4.99 20.11
C SER A 263 0.76 6.23 20.81
N SER A 264 2.03 6.57 20.56
CA SER A 264 2.69 7.72 21.19
C SER A 264 2.33 9.08 20.58
N GLY A 265 1.52 9.12 19.52
CA GLY A 265 1.20 10.36 18.82
C GLY A 265 0.01 10.26 17.86
N PHE A 266 -0.31 11.38 17.22
CA PHE A 266 -1.40 11.47 16.27
C PHE A 266 -0.89 11.30 14.84
N TYR A 267 -1.04 10.09 14.29
CA TYR A 267 -0.56 9.69 12.95
C TYR A 267 -1.73 9.18 12.07
N PRO A 268 -2.72 10.02 11.74
CA PRO A 268 -3.97 9.61 11.09
C PRO A 268 -3.77 9.06 9.67
N LEU A 269 -2.65 9.38 9.02
CA LEU A 269 -2.37 8.99 7.62
C LEU A 269 -1.42 7.80 7.50
N ASN A 270 -0.99 7.22 8.62
CA ASN A 270 -0.02 6.12 8.63
C ASN A 270 -0.68 4.74 8.69
N SER A 271 -1.98 4.66 8.98
CA SER A 271 -2.78 3.44 8.96
C SER A 271 -4.00 3.67 8.07
N ILE A 272 -4.05 3.02 6.91
CA ILE A 272 -5.09 3.27 5.89
C ILE A 272 -5.75 1.95 5.48
N ILE A 273 -7.07 1.97 5.32
CA ILE A 273 -7.80 0.90 4.63
C ILE A 273 -8.21 1.44 3.27
N GLN A 274 -7.95 0.69 2.21
CA GLN A 274 -8.21 1.11 0.85
C GLN A 274 -9.07 0.07 0.14
N VAL A 275 -10.03 0.54 -0.63
CA VAL A 275 -10.74 -0.27 -1.62
C VAL A 275 -10.53 0.34 -2.99
N VAL A 276 -10.20 -0.49 -3.97
CA VAL A 276 -10.15 -0.13 -5.38
C VAL A 276 -11.16 -0.99 -6.11
N ILE A 277 -12.03 -0.35 -6.89
CA ILE A 277 -13.00 -1.04 -7.74
C ILE A 277 -12.65 -0.70 -9.19
N LEU A 278 -12.50 -1.74 -10.01
CA LEU A 278 -12.36 -1.65 -11.45
C LEU A 278 -13.57 -2.36 -12.05
N SER A 279 -14.34 -1.66 -12.89
CA SER A 279 -15.55 -2.18 -13.50
C SER A 279 -15.60 -1.85 -14.99
N PRO A 280 -16.15 -2.73 -15.84
CA PRO A 280 -16.34 -2.43 -17.26
C PRO A 280 -17.43 -1.36 -17.49
N GLU A 281 -18.35 -1.20 -16.54
CA GLU A 281 -19.43 -0.22 -16.56
C GLU A 281 -19.29 0.75 -15.38
N ASP A 282 -19.97 1.89 -15.45
CA ASP A 282 -19.94 2.88 -14.37
C ASP A 282 -20.63 2.32 -13.11
N GLU A 283 -19.88 2.29 -12.01
CA GLU A 283 -20.41 1.94 -10.69
C GLU A 283 -20.73 3.21 -9.91
N ILE A 284 -21.65 3.13 -8.95
CA ILE A 284 -21.93 4.22 -8.01
C ILE A 284 -21.80 3.67 -6.60
N ILE A 285 -21.06 4.37 -5.74
CA ILE A 285 -21.00 4.06 -4.32
C ILE A 285 -22.28 4.55 -3.64
N SER A 286 -22.99 3.61 -3.01
CA SER A 286 -24.22 3.91 -2.26
C SER A 286 -24.22 3.22 -0.89
N ASN A 287 -25.23 3.53 -0.05
CA ASN A 287 -25.45 2.88 1.24
C ASN A 287 -24.21 2.78 2.15
N ILE A 288 -23.38 3.83 2.17
CA ILE A 288 -22.17 3.89 3.01
C ILE A 288 -22.60 3.85 4.48
N ARG A 289 -22.19 2.80 5.20
CA ARG A 289 -22.54 2.62 6.62
C ARG A 289 -21.68 3.46 7.57
N GLY A 290 -20.46 3.79 7.14
CA GLY A 290 -19.53 4.64 7.88
C GLY A 290 -19.73 6.13 7.63
N ASN A 291 -18.91 6.95 8.29
CA ASN A 291 -18.85 8.39 8.01
C ASN A 291 -18.14 8.65 6.67
N ILE A 292 -18.43 9.79 6.05
CA ILE A 292 -17.65 10.35 4.94
C ILE A 292 -16.87 11.55 5.50
N VAL A 293 -15.55 11.58 5.28
CA VAL A 293 -14.71 12.71 5.69
C VAL A 293 -14.90 13.84 4.69
N PRO A 294 -15.15 15.09 5.13
CA PRO A 294 -15.30 16.21 4.22
C PRO A 294 -14.01 16.48 3.44
N THR A 295 -14.12 16.65 2.13
CA THR A 295 -12.98 16.87 1.22
C THR A 295 -13.03 18.23 0.52
N GLN A 296 -11.90 18.61 -0.04
CA GLN A 296 -11.75 19.70 -0.99
C GLN A 296 -11.00 19.18 -2.22
N THR A 297 -11.37 19.65 -3.41
CA THR A 297 -10.65 19.29 -4.63
C THR A 297 -9.37 20.10 -4.76
N VAL A 298 -8.22 19.44 -4.85
CA VAL A 298 -6.92 20.05 -5.11
C VAL A 298 -6.24 19.28 -6.24
N ASN A 299 -5.91 19.96 -7.35
CA ASN A 299 -5.34 19.33 -8.54
C ASN A 299 -6.12 18.09 -9.03
N ASN A 300 -7.46 18.20 -9.08
CA ASN A 300 -8.36 17.12 -9.48
C ASN A 300 -8.41 15.90 -8.55
N GLU A 301 -7.85 15.98 -7.34
CA GLU A 301 -7.95 14.93 -6.32
C GLU A 301 -8.78 15.40 -5.11
N GLN A 302 -9.51 14.47 -4.49
CA GLN A 302 -10.28 14.72 -3.28
C GLN A 302 -9.38 14.62 -2.04
N ILE A 303 -9.12 15.77 -1.42
CA ILE A 303 -8.25 15.90 -0.25
C ILE A 303 -9.09 16.10 1.03
N PRO A 304 -8.95 15.25 2.06
CA PRO A 304 -9.60 15.46 3.35
C PRO A 304 -9.28 16.85 3.90
N THR A 305 -10.29 17.54 4.39
CA THR A 305 -10.13 18.84 5.07
C THR A 305 -9.85 18.66 6.56
N ASP A 306 -10.29 17.54 7.14
CA ASP A 306 -10.19 17.23 8.56
C ASP A 306 -9.82 15.76 8.78
N VAL A 307 -8.52 15.50 8.96
CA VAL A 307 -7.97 14.15 9.19
C VAL A 307 -8.14 13.65 10.63
N SER A 308 -8.75 14.44 11.53
CA SER A 308 -9.10 13.98 12.89
C SER A 308 -10.36 13.11 12.89
N LYS A 309 -11.21 13.26 11.86
CA LYS A 309 -12.44 12.49 11.73
C LYS A 309 -12.18 11.14 11.07
N GLN A 310 -12.70 10.09 11.68
CA GLN A 310 -12.77 8.77 11.06
C GLN A 310 -13.78 8.78 9.89
N GLY A 311 -13.49 8.08 8.80
CA GLY A 311 -14.44 7.91 7.70
C GLY A 311 -13.81 7.62 6.34
N TRP A 312 -14.67 7.40 5.35
CA TRP A 312 -14.32 7.20 3.96
C TRP A 312 -14.04 8.50 3.22
N VAL A 313 -13.12 8.42 2.28
CA VAL A 313 -12.77 9.42 1.28
C VAL A 313 -12.83 8.70 -0.06
N PHE A 314 -13.78 9.06 -0.91
CA PHE A 314 -13.96 8.46 -2.23
C PHE A 314 -13.48 9.41 -3.32
N ASP A 315 -12.72 8.88 -4.28
CA ASP A 315 -12.18 9.65 -5.40
C ASP A 315 -12.06 8.77 -6.67
N PRO A 316 -12.97 8.90 -7.65
CA PRO A 316 -14.29 9.54 -7.58
C PRO A 316 -15.31 8.71 -6.75
N GLN A 317 -16.55 9.20 -6.59
CA GLN A 317 -17.66 8.45 -5.99
C GLN A 317 -18.44 7.58 -6.98
N GLU A 318 -18.23 7.77 -8.28
CA GLU A 318 -18.85 7.03 -9.37
C GLU A 318 -17.89 6.89 -10.56
N GLY A 319 -18.11 5.87 -11.37
CA GLY A 319 -17.36 5.60 -12.61
C GLY A 319 -16.80 4.18 -12.68
N GLN A 320 -16.10 3.88 -13.77
CA GLN A 320 -15.44 2.59 -14.01
C GLN A 320 -14.26 2.30 -13.06
N ARG A 321 -13.65 3.34 -12.48
CA ARG A 321 -12.55 3.22 -11.50
C ARG A 321 -12.86 4.06 -10.28
N ILE A 322 -13.03 3.41 -9.15
CA ILE A 322 -13.34 4.07 -7.88
C ILE A 322 -12.29 3.69 -6.84
N GLN A 323 -11.82 4.69 -6.08
CA GLN A 323 -10.95 4.47 -4.94
C GLN A 323 -11.61 5.00 -3.67
N GLY A 324 -11.81 4.12 -2.69
CA GLY A 324 -12.21 4.48 -1.34
C GLY A 324 -11.02 4.35 -0.38
N LYS A 325 -10.73 5.39 0.40
CA LYS A 325 -9.74 5.35 1.48
C LYS A 325 -10.44 5.63 2.79
N TYR A 326 -10.33 4.73 3.76
CA TYR A 326 -10.80 4.94 5.10
C TYR A 326 -9.65 5.44 5.98
N ILE A 327 -9.90 6.54 6.68
CA ILE A 327 -8.99 7.14 7.65
C ILE A 327 -9.57 6.88 9.04
N PHE A 328 -8.73 6.50 10.00
CA PHE A 328 -9.15 6.26 11.38
C PHE A 328 -9.37 7.55 12.19
N GLY A 329 -8.69 8.63 11.82
CA GLY A 329 -8.70 9.88 12.58
C GLY A 329 -8.17 9.68 14.00
N GLU A 330 -8.89 10.22 14.98
CA GLU A 330 -8.57 10.05 16.41
C GLU A 330 -8.91 8.65 16.96
N GLU A 331 -9.71 7.86 16.23
CA GLU A 331 -10.00 6.49 16.65
C GLU A 331 -8.79 5.58 16.44
N THR A 332 -8.75 4.51 17.24
CA THR A 332 -7.70 3.49 17.15
C THR A 332 -8.19 2.22 16.46
N SER A 333 -9.49 2.04 16.30
CA SER A 333 -10.07 0.82 15.70
C SER A 333 -11.39 1.08 14.97
N VAL A 334 -11.71 0.20 14.04
CA VAL A 334 -12.98 0.22 13.29
C VAL A 334 -13.46 -1.21 13.05
N ASN A 335 -14.77 -1.44 13.21
CA ASN A 335 -15.40 -2.72 12.95
C ASN A 335 -15.88 -2.82 11.49
N LYS A 336 -16.14 -4.05 11.04
CA LYS A 336 -16.54 -4.32 9.66
C LYS A 336 -17.81 -3.62 9.22
N ASP A 337 -18.78 -3.43 10.12
CA ASP A 337 -20.06 -2.84 9.77
C ASP A 337 -19.93 -1.36 9.40
N LYS A 338 -19.00 -0.62 10.02
CA LYS A 338 -18.69 0.78 9.65
C LYS A 338 -17.97 0.90 8.30
N LEU A 339 -17.42 -0.18 7.76
CA LEU A 339 -16.66 -0.19 6.52
C LEU A 339 -17.48 -0.65 5.31
N LYS A 340 -18.74 -1.03 5.50
CA LYS A 340 -19.60 -1.51 4.41
C LYS A 340 -20.17 -0.36 3.57
N PHE A 341 -20.28 -0.63 2.27
CA PHE A 341 -20.98 0.19 1.29
C PHE A 341 -21.44 -0.68 0.11
N SER A 342 -22.37 -0.20 -0.71
CA SER A 342 -22.93 -0.92 -1.85
C SER A 342 -22.38 -0.41 -3.18
N LEU A 343 -22.40 -1.29 -4.19
CA LEU A 343 -22.18 -0.99 -5.60
C LEU A 343 -23.53 -1.12 -6.33
N GLY A 344 -24.01 -0.06 -6.98
CA GLY A 344 -25.20 -0.09 -7.86
C GLY A 344 -26.41 0.78 -7.45
N ASP A 345 -27.20 1.09 -8.49
CA ASP A 345 -28.39 1.96 -8.75
C ASP A 345 -29.09 2.88 -7.72
N VAL A 346 -29.36 4.11 -8.20
CA VAL A 346 -30.71 4.73 -8.32
C VAL A 346 -30.82 5.54 -9.65
N PRO A 347 -31.88 5.45 -10.49
CA PRO A 347 -32.10 6.33 -11.66
C PRO A 347 -33.12 7.47 -11.40
N PRO A 348 -33.26 8.50 -12.28
CA PRO A 348 -32.26 9.25 -13.06
C PRO A 348 -32.33 10.79 -12.76
N THR A 349 -31.25 11.54 -12.98
CA THR A 349 -31.34 12.88 -13.61
C THR A 349 -30.05 13.20 -14.39
N GLN A 350 -30.23 13.65 -15.62
CA GLN A 350 -29.24 13.97 -16.65
C GLN A 350 -28.29 15.12 -16.26
N GLN A 351 -27.00 15.05 -16.63
CA GLN A 351 -26.47 15.74 -17.83
C GLN A 351 -24.98 15.40 -18.10
N GLU A 352 -24.71 15.33 -19.41
CA GLU A 352 -23.47 15.11 -20.19
C GLU A 352 -22.20 15.78 -19.63
N SER A 353 -20.99 15.25 -19.87
CA SER A 353 -20.39 15.07 -21.20
C SER A 353 -19.13 14.19 -21.14
N SER A 354 -18.96 13.38 -22.19
CA SER A 354 -17.74 12.59 -22.44
C SER A 354 -16.68 13.44 -23.12
N ASP A 355 -15.43 13.20 -22.77
CA ASP A 355 -14.34 13.19 -23.75
C ASP A 355 -13.46 11.98 -23.46
N GLU A 356 -13.42 11.06 -24.43
CA GLU A 356 -12.54 9.89 -24.42
C GLU A 356 -11.09 10.32 -24.66
N SER A 357 -10.22 9.99 -23.72
CA SER A 357 -8.81 9.76 -24.00
C SER A 357 -8.23 8.81 -22.95
N LEU A 358 -8.31 7.52 -23.24
CA LEU A 358 -7.81 6.46 -22.36
C LEU A 358 -6.35 6.17 -22.74
N VAL A 359 -5.43 6.95 -22.18
CA VAL A 359 -4.05 6.51 -21.97
C VAL A 359 -4.00 5.94 -20.56
N VAL A 360 -4.03 4.61 -20.49
CA VAL A 360 -3.79 3.85 -19.26
C VAL A 360 -2.38 4.16 -18.77
N VAL A 361 -2.27 4.93 -17.69
CA VAL A 361 -1.05 4.97 -16.87
C VAL A 361 -1.37 4.23 -15.58
N ILE A 362 -0.89 2.99 -15.47
CA ILE A 362 -0.92 2.20 -14.23
C ILE A 362 0.11 2.82 -13.29
N ILE A 363 -0.34 3.77 -12.45
CA ILE A 363 0.35 4.09 -11.19
C ILE A 363 -0.49 3.50 -10.07
N ILE A 364 -0.29 2.21 -9.82
CA ILE A 364 -0.66 1.58 -8.55
C ILE A 364 0.68 1.19 -7.91
N SER A 365 0.84 1.50 -6.62
CA SER A 365 1.98 1.23 -5.70
C SER A 365 3.05 2.30 -5.38
N ILE A 366 2.91 3.58 -5.78
CA ILE A 366 3.62 4.71 -5.11
C ILE A 366 2.63 5.59 -4.30
N VAL A 367 1.38 5.16 -4.18
CA VAL A 367 0.32 6.04 -3.65
C VAL A 367 0.46 6.30 -2.15
N ALA A 368 1.08 5.46 -1.33
CA ALA A 368 1.12 5.73 0.12
C ALA A 368 2.19 6.78 0.53
N ILE A 369 3.36 6.82 -0.15
CA ILE A 369 4.35 7.89 0.07
C ILE A 369 3.98 9.16 -0.70
N ALA A 370 3.51 9.02 -1.95
CA ALA A 370 3.04 10.17 -2.71
C ALA A 370 1.80 10.78 -2.06
N ALA A 371 0.81 10.01 -1.59
CA ALA A 371 -0.35 10.56 -0.92
C ALA A 371 0.01 11.17 0.44
N ALA A 372 0.89 10.58 1.26
CA ALA A 372 1.34 11.27 2.47
C ALA A 372 2.08 12.59 2.15
N LEU A 373 3.02 12.61 1.19
CA LEU A 373 3.72 13.82 0.77
C LEU A 373 2.80 14.85 0.09
N PHE A 374 1.77 14.39 -0.63
CA PHE A 374 0.82 15.22 -1.40
C PHE A 374 -0.30 15.76 -0.52
N TYR A 375 -0.88 14.96 0.37
CA TYR A 375 -1.80 15.41 1.41
C TYR A 375 -1.14 16.53 2.23
N LEU A 376 0.14 16.38 2.57
CA LEU A 376 0.91 17.44 3.27
C LEU A 376 1.17 18.69 2.43
N LYS A 377 1.27 18.56 1.11
CA LYS A 377 1.40 19.71 0.20
C LYS A 377 0.13 20.55 0.16
N GLY A 378 -1.04 19.95 0.39
CA GLY A 378 -2.32 20.66 0.58
C GLY A 378 -2.46 21.36 1.94
N TYR A 379 -1.76 20.89 2.98
CA TYR A 379 -1.77 21.49 4.32
C TYR A 379 -0.68 22.56 4.55
N ARG A 380 0.33 22.66 3.67
CA ARG A 380 1.27 23.78 3.69
C ARG A 380 0.64 25.01 3.01
N LYS A 381 0.12 25.93 3.82
CA LYS A 381 -0.04 27.33 3.43
C LYS A 381 1.25 28.11 3.64
#